data_AF-A0A355AYC2-F1
#
_entry.id   AF-A0A355AYC2-F1
#
_cell.length_a   1.000
_cell.length_b   1.000
_cell.length_c   1.000
_cell.angle_alpha   90.00
_cell.angle_beta   90.00
_cell.angle_gamma   90.00
#
_symmetry.space_group_name_H-M   'P 1'
#
loop_
_entity.id
_entity.type
_entity.pdbx_description
1 polymer ?
#
loop_
_entity_poly.entity_id
_entity_poly.type
_entity_poly.pdbx_seq_one_letter_code
_entity_poly.pdbx_strand_id
1 'polypeptide(L)' 'MYSTGTNFLSLPAGVVPIGLVESLPTGIQVVGRRYREDLILDAIEAIENRVGVLSRQLWAREE' A
#
# COMPACT_ATOMS: atom_id res chain seq x y z
N MET A 1 -4.53 -14.58 -6.56
CA MET A 1 -5.57 -13.98 -5.68
C MET A 1 -4.96 -13.84 -4.30
N TYR A 2 -4.48 -12.65 -3.94
CA TYR A 2 -3.64 -12.45 -2.74
C TYR A 2 -4.44 -12.07 -1.49
N SER A 3 -5.60 -11.42 -1.63
CA SER A 3 -6.42 -10.94 -0.52
C SER A 3 -7.29 -12.01 0.14
N THR A 4 -7.73 -13.02 -0.62
CA THR A 4 -8.68 -14.03 -0.13
C THR A 4 -8.13 -14.86 1.03
N GLY A 5 -6.84 -15.24 0.98
CA GLY A 5 -6.19 -15.96 2.08
C GLY A 5 -6.11 -15.12 3.36
N THR A 6 -5.80 -13.84 3.22
CA THR A 6 -5.74 -12.87 4.32
C THR A 6 -7.09 -12.73 5.02
N ASN A 7 -8.17 -12.62 4.25
CA ASN A 7 -9.53 -12.53 4.80
C ASN A 7 -9.96 -13.83 5.50
N PHE A 8 -9.70 -14.97 4.86
CA PHE A 8 -10.02 -16.29 5.43
C PHE A 8 -9.32 -16.50 6.78
N LEU A 9 -8.05 -16.09 6.88
CA LEU A 9 -7.25 -16.16 8.09
C LEU A 9 -7.48 -14.97 9.04
N SER A 10 -8.44 -14.09 8.75
CA SER A 10 -8.73 -12.83 9.46
C SER A 10 -7.47 -12.08 9.90
N LEU A 11 -6.52 -11.96 8.97
CA LEU A 11 -5.30 -11.17 9.14
C LEU A 11 -5.56 -9.73 8.70
N PRO A 12 -5.03 -8.72 9.42
CA PRO A 12 -5.09 -7.35 8.97
C PRO A 12 -4.12 -7.12 7.81
N ALA A 13 -4.49 -6.23 6.90
CA ALA A 13 -3.63 -5.79 5.81
C ALA A 13 -3.92 -4.34 5.43
N GLY A 14 -2.89 -3.64 4.98
CA GLY A 14 -2.99 -2.30 4.40
C GLY A 14 -2.40 -2.27 2.99
N VAL A 15 -2.81 -1.30 2.19
CA VAL A 15 -2.38 -1.15 0.80
C VAL A 15 -1.80 0.24 0.60
N VAL A 16 -0.65 0.34 -0.05
CA VAL A 16 0.03 1.61 -0.31
C VAL A 16 0.50 1.68 -1.78
N PRO A 17 0.32 2.83 -2.46
CA PRO A 17 0.89 3.04 -3.80
C PRO A 17 2.41 3.05 -3.74
N ILE A 18 3.07 2.45 -4.73
CA ILE A 18 4.55 2.43 -4.83
C ILE A 18 5.08 3.20 -6.04
N GLY A 19 4.20 3.73 -6.88
CA GLY A 19 4.56 4.50 -8.07
C GLY A 19 3.89 3.96 -9.33
N LEU A 20 4.55 4.19 -10.47
CA LEU A 20 4.13 3.67 -11.76
C LEU A 20 5.05 2.52 -12.19
N VAL A 21 4.45 1.41 -12.58
CA VAL A 21 5.13 0.31 -13.26
C VAL A 21 4.49 0.21 -14.63
N GLU A 22 5.30 0.22 -15.69
CA GLU A 22 4.81 0.22 -17.07
C GLU A 22 3.74 1.31 -17.32
N SER A 23 3.98 2.51 -16.78
CA SER A 23 3.09 3.69 -16.82
C SER A 23 1.76 3.58 -16.07
N LEU A 24 1.50 2.47 -15.36
CA LEU A 24 0.26 2.26 -14.62
C LEU A 24 0.46 2.36 -13.10
N PRO A 25 -0.49 2.96 -12.36
CA PRO A 25 -0.46 2.99 -10.90
C PRO A 25 -0.35 1.59 -10.31
N THR A 26 0.67 1.38 -9.49
CA THR A 26 0.93 0.10 -8.83
C THR A 26 1.02 0.32 -7.33
N GLY A 27 0.42 -0.59 -6.57
CA GLY A 27 0.48 -0.63 -5.12
C GLY A 27 0.87 -2.02 -4.62
N ILE A 28 1.23 -2.09 -3.35
CA ILE A 28 1.52 -3.34 -2.66
C ILE A 28 0.61 -3.53 -1.46
N GLN A 29 0.38 -4.78 -1.07
CA GLN A 29 -0.37 -5.15 0.13
C GLN A 29 0.62 -5.60 1.22
N VAL A 30 0.57 -4.94 2.37
CA VAL A 30 1.32 -5.32 3.57
C VAL A 30 0.37 -6.10 4.49
N VAL A 31 0.70 -7.36 4.77
CA VAL A 31 -0.09 -8.23 5.66
C VAL A 31 0.61 -8.35 7.00
N GLY A 32 -0.10 -8.10 8.09
CA GLY A 32 0.43 -8.18 9.44
C GLY A 32 -0.21 -9.29 10.28
N ARG A 33 0.23 -9.37 11.54
CA ARG A 33 -0.38 -10.24 12.56
C ARG A 33 -1.67 -9.60 13.08
N ARG A 34 -2.58 -10.43 13.61
CA ARG A 34 -3.83 -9.98 14.24
C ARG A 34 -3.58 -8.89 15.28
N TYR A 35 -4.42 -7.85 15.26
CA TYR A 35 -4.41 -6.72 16.19
C TYR A 35 -3.14 -5.87 16.19
N ARG A 36 -2.34 -5.97 15.11
CA ARG A 36 -1.11 -5.19 14.91
C ARG A 36 -1.20 -4.28 13.69
N GLU A 37 -2.35 -3.63 13.54
CA GLU A 37 -2.58 -2.58 12.54
C GLU A 37 -1.59 -1.43 12.74
N ASP A 38 -1.13 -1.18 13.98
CA ASP A 38 -0.05 -0.25 14.30
C ASP A 38 1.21 -0.52 13.46
N LEU A 39 1.71 -1.76 13.45
CA LEU A 39 2.91 -2.11 12.69
C LEU A 39 2.70 -2.05 11.18
N ILE A 40 1.48 -2.32 10.72
CA ILE A 40 1.13 -2.21 9.30
C ILE A 40 1.17 -0.74 8.88
N LEU A 41 0.61 0.15 9.69
CA LEU A 41 0.61 1.59 9.44
C LEU A 41 2.04 2.16 9.47
N ASP A 42 2.85 1.78 10.46
CA ASP A 42 4.26 2.17 10.53
C ASP A 42 5.03 1.74 9.26
N ALA A 43 4.80 0.50 8.78
CA ALA A 43 5.43 -0.01 7.58
C ALA A 43 4.97 0.75 6.32
N ILE A 44 3.67 1.05 6.22
CA ILE A 44 3.11 1.79 5.09
C ILE A 44 3.61 3.24 5.07
N GLU A 45 3.69 3.91 6.22
CA GLU A 45 4.27 5.24 6.33
C GLU A 45 5.75 5.23 5.92
N ALA A 46 6.52 4.23 6.35
CA ALA A 46 7.92 4.08 5.94
C ALA A 46 8.07 3.90 4.42
N ILE A 47 7.16 3.15 3.79
CA ILE A 47 7.12 2.97 2.33
C ILE A 47 6.76 4.30 1.65
N GLU A 48 5.69 4.96 2.07
CA GLU A 48 5.24 6.24 1.50
C GLU A 48 6.32 7.32 1.62
N ASN A 49 6.99 7.43 2.77
CA ASN A 49 8.12 8.34 2.96
C ASN A 49 9.28 8.07 1.98
N ARG A 50 9.45 6.81 1.56
CA ARG A 50 10.49 6.42 0.61
C ARG A 50 10.10 6.69 -0.84
N VAL A 51 8.86 6.42 -1.23
CA VAL A 51 8.40 6.50 -2.64
C VAL A 51 7.70 7.81 -2.99
N GLY A 52 7.27 8.57 -1.98
CA GLY A 52 6.46 9.77 -2.12
C GLY A 52 4.97 9.48 -2.34
N VAL A 53 4.19 10.55 -2.44
CA VAL A 53 2.73 10.47 -2.56
C VAL A 53 2.32 10.43 -4.04
N LEU A 54 1.94 9.25 -4.55
CA LEU A 54 1.61 9.05 -5.97
C LEU A 54 0.47 9.97 -6.44
N SER A 55 -0.52 10.26 -5.59
CA SER A 55 -1.61 11.15 -5.96
C SER A 55 -1.12 12.54 -6.33
N ARG A 56 -0.18 13.12 -5.59
CA ARG A 56 0.38 14.44 -5.96
C ARG A 56 1.02 14.41 -7.35
N GLN A 57 1.66 13.31 -7.72
CA GLN A 57 2.31 13.15 -9.04
C GLN A 57 1.30 12.96 -10.17
N LEU A 58 0.22 12.21 -9.95
CA LEU A 58 -0.78 11.94 -10.98
C LEU A 58 -1.57 13.20 -11.32
N TRP A 59 -2.01 13.96 -10.32
CA TRP A 59 -2.78 15.18 -10.53
C TRP A 59 -1.95 16.34 -11.09
N ALA A 60 -0.63 16.35 -10.86
CA ALA A 60 0.27 17.32 -11.49
C ALA A 60 0.49 17.08 -13.00
N ARG A 61 -0.01 15.97 -13.58
CA ARG A 61 0.08 15.68 -15.02
C ARG A 61 -1.12 16.17 -15.81
N GLU A 62 -2.19 16.56 -15.13
CA GLU A 62 -3.42 17.06 -15.76
C GLU A 62 -3.37 18.58 -16.01
N GLU A 63 -2.30 19.26 -15.59
CA GLU A 63 -1.91 20.63 -15.98
C GLU A 63 -0.88 20.60 -17.13
#